data_AF-E3N4T6-F1
#
_entry.id   AF-E3N4T6-F1
#
_cell.length_a   1.000
_cell.length_b   1.000
_cell.length_c   1.000
_cell.angle_alpha   90.00
_cell.angle_beta   90.00
_cell.angle_gamma   90.00
#
_symmetry.space_group_name_H-M   'P 1'
#
loop_
_entity.id
_entity.type
_entity.pdbx_description
1 polymer ?
#
loop_
_entity_poly.entity_id
_entity_poly.type
_entity_poly.pdbx_seq_one_letter_code
_entity_poly.pdbx_strand_id
1 'polypeptide(L)'
;MFYLAVAIIMNCKPKVQKMYQMKLGLIGMILSVQIMNVAVIMKNYKAHEMTAHGIYYIFHYFLLISYALFGNFLTRLYIQLPKERRPYSPGSRFSVGVIAIIHLTISTFSVWNTNHWIVCSILQFSSFIFCVDAYSCFTTPFYKLCEHREYKDYMRIRPVDGVICNVVVRRIYEKTEDIGDVPANFQFDDDVQLEPFWIGDKLTYLIGHREFRTRMREAAGKTLK
;
A
#
# COMPACT_ATOMS: atom_id res chain seq x y z
N MET A 1 11.34 -7.41 21.71
CA MET A 1 10.12 -7.61 20.90
C MET A 1 10.00 -6.58 19.77
N PHE A 2 9.98 -5.26 20.02
CA PHE A 2 9.97 -4.23 18.96
C PHE A 2 11.12 -4.39 17.93
N TYR A 3 12.36 -4.57 18.41
CA TYR A 3 13.53 -4.82 17.55
C TYR A 3 13.40 -6.08 16.70
N LEU A 4 12.69 -7.10 17.17
CA LEU A 4 12.46 -8.34 16.41
C LEU A 4 11.48 -8.09 15.26
N ALA A 5 10.39 -7.36 15.51
CA ALA A 5 9.46 -6.97 14.45
C ALA A 5 10.16 -6.10 13.39
N VAL A 6 10.95 -5.10 13.82
CA VAL A 6 11.74 -4.27 12.91
C VAL A 6 12.76 -5.10 12.12
N ALA A 7 13.47 -6.04 12.75
CA ALA A 7 14.43 -6.90 12.08
C ALA A 7 13.76 -7.85 11.06
N ILE A 8 12.61 -8.44 11.39
CA ILE A 8 11.81 -9.26 10.46
C ILE A 8 11.40 -8.40 9.27
N ILE A 9 10.90 -7.18 9.52
CA ILE A 9 10.51 -6.26 8.46
C ILE A 9 11.69 -5.92 7.56
N MET A 10 12.86 -5.61 8.12
CA MET A 10 14.04 -5.27 7.32
C MET A 10 14.56 -6.43 6.47
N ASN A 11 14.46 -7.67 6.98
CA ASN A 11 15.02 -8.84 6.30
C ASN A 11 14.04 -9.50 5.31
N CYS A 12 12.73 -9.40 5.54
CA CYS A 12 11.72 -10.05 4.71
C CYS A 12 11.09 -9.11 3.67
N LYS A 13 11.40 -7.81 3.70
CA LYS A 13 10.77 -6.87 2.78
C LYS A 13 11.29 -7.07 1.35
N PRO A 14 10.38 -7.27 0.38
CA PRO A 14 10.76 -7.40 -1.02
C PRO A 14 11.36 -6.08 -1.53
N LYS A 15 12.37 -6.18 -2.41
CA LYS A 15 13.01 -5.01 -3.03
C LYS A 15 12.04 -4.22 -3.92
N VAL A 16 11.08 -4.91 -4.53
CA VAL A 16 10.02 -4.34 -5.36
C VAL A 16 8.68 -4.77 -4.77
N GLN A 17 7.87 -3.80 -4.36
CA GLN A 17 6.55 -4.04 -3.83
C GLN A 17 5.57 -4.39 -4.96
N LYS A 18 4.84 -5.49 -4.80
CA LYS A 18 3.78 -5.91 -5.73
C LYS A 18 2.39 -5.60 -5.17
N MET A 19 1.40 -5.50 -6.05
CA MET A 19 0.02 -5.20 -5.68
C MET A 19 -0.58 -6.24 -4.73
N TYR A 20 -0.23 -7.52 -4.87
CA TYR A 20 -0.73 -8.58 -3.97
C TYR A 20 -0.26 -8.36 -2.51
N GLN A 21 0.93 -7.79 -2.31
CA GLN A 21 1.49 -7.54 -0.97
C GLN A 21 0.78 -6.39 -0.30
N MET A 22 0.47 -5.32 -1.06
CA MET A 22 -0.38 -4.24 -0.57
C MET A 22 -1.76 -4.75 -0.15
N LYS A 23 -2.39 -5.58 -0.98
CA LYS A 23 -3.70 -6.21 -0.68
C LYS A 23 -3.64 -7.06 0.59
N LEU A 24 -2.62 -7.91 0.73
CA LEU A 24 -2.44 -8.75 1.91
C LEU A 24 -2.19 -7.93 3.17
N GLY A 25 -1.34 -6.90 3.08
CA GLY A 25 -1.09 -5.96 4.16
C GLY A 25 -2.37 -5.24 4.60
N LEU A 26 -3.18 -4.74 3.66
CA LEU A 26 -4.46 -4.09 3.96
C LEU A 26 -5.45 -5.03 4.65
N ILE A 27 -5.60 -6.27 4.17
CA ILE A 27 -6.43 -7.29 4.84
C ILE A 27 -5.94 -7.50 6.29
N GLY A 28 -4.63 -7.68 6.47
CA GLY A 28 -4.04 -7.89 7.78
C GLY A 28 -4.27 -6.71 8.73
N MET A 29 -4.13 -5.47 8.25
CA MET A 29 -4.41 -4.27 9.03
C MET A 29 -5.89 -4.18 9.44
N ILE A 30 -6.83 -4.43 8.53
CA ILE A 30 -8.28 -4.41 8.82
C ILE A 30 -8.62 -5.45 9.89
N LEU A 31 -8.19 -6.70 9.70
CA LEU A 31 -8.46 -7.79 10.65
C LEU A 31 -7.85 -7.49 12.03
N SER A 32 -6.63 -6.97 12.07
CA SER A 32 -5.96 -6.61 13.32
C SER A 32 -6.77 -5.59 14.11
N VAL A 33 -7.20 -4.52 13.44
CA VAL A 33 -7.93 -3.42 14.07
C VAL A 33 -9.30 -3.89 14.57
N GLN A 34 -10.02 -4.72 13.80
CA GLN A 34 -11.32 -5.22 14.24
C GLN A 34 -11.19 -6.16 15.45
N ILE A 35 -10.17 -7.02 15.49
CA ILE A 35 -9.91 -7.89 16.64
C ILE A 35 -9.46 -7.09 17.86
N MET A 36 -8.61 -6.07 17.67
CA MET A 36 -8.26 -5.13 18.73
C MET A 36 -9.49 -4.40 19.28
N ASN A 37 -10.45 -4.03 18.42
CA ASN A 37 -11.68 -3.38 18.86
C ASN A 37 -12.55 -4.31 19.73
N VAL A 38 -12.70 -5.57 19.33
CA VAL A 38 -13.37 -6.59 20.15
C VAL A 38 -12.65 -6.79 21.48
N ALA A 39 -11.32 -6.84 21.49
CA ALA A 39 -10.54 -6.96 22.72
C ALA A 39 -10.77 -5.77 23.68
N VAL A 40 -10.86 -4.54 23.16
CA VAL A 40 -11.17 -3.35 23.99
C VAL A 40 -12.57 -3.43 24.60
N ILE A 41 -13.56 -3.96 23.85
CA ILE A 41 -14.92 -4.17 24.37
C ILE A 41 -14.93 -5.28 25.43
N MET A 42 -14.24 -6.40 25.18
CA MET A 42 -14.13 -7.52 26.11
C MET A 42 -13.52 -7.13 27.46
N LYS A 43 -12.67 -6.09 27.48
CA LYS A 43 -12.04 -5.61 28.72
C LYS A 43 -13.06 -5.17 29.79
N ASN A 44 -14.26 -4.73 29.41
CA ASN A 44 -15.29 -4.35 30.39
C ASN A 44 -15.86 -5.56 31.14
N TYR A 45 -15.68 -6.77 30.60
CA TYR A 45 -16.09 -8.01 31.23
C TYR A 45 -14.91 -8.55 32.04
N LYS A 46 -14.86 -8.20 33.34
CA LYS A 46 -13.73 -8.48 34.26
C LYS A 46 -13.20 -9.94 34.21
N ALA A 47 -14.06 -10.92 33.90
CA ALA A 47 -13.67 -12.32 33.77
C ALA A 47 -12.66 -12.60 32.64
N HIS A 48 -12.56 -11.71 31.64
CA HIS A 48 -11.74 -11.90 30.44
C HIS A 48 -10.68 -10.81 30.24
N GLU A 49 -10.43 -9.96 31.25
CA GLU A 49 -9.56 -8.79 31.12
C GLU A 49 -8.13 -9.16 30.70
N MET A 50 -7.52 -10.16 31.34
CA MET A 50 -6.16 -10.59 31.02
C MET A 50 -6.05 -11.14 29.58
N THR A 51 -7.03 -11.96 29.18
CA THR A 51 -7.12 -12.53 27.81
C THR A 51 -7.30 -11.42 26.78
N ALA A 52 -8.18 -10.45 27.04
CA ALA A 52 -8.41 -9.30 26.18
C ALA A 52 -7.13 -8.47 26.00
N HIS A 53 -6.37 -8.25 27.07
CA HIS A 53 -5.10 -7.52 27.00
C HIS A 53 -4.05 -8.27 26.16
N GLY A 54 -3.95 -9.59 26.34
CA GLY A 54 -3.06 -10.44 25.53
C GLY A 54 -3.40 -10.39 24.04
N ILE A 55 -4.68 -10.55 23.69
CA ILE A 55 -5.16 -10.48 22.31
C ILE A 55 -4.85 -9.10 21.71
N TYR A 56 -5.11 -8.02 22.45
CA TYR A 56 -4.86 -6.66 21.97
C TYR A 56 -3.39 -6.47 21.54
N TYR A 57 -2.42 -6.89 22.36
CA TYR A 57 -1.00 -6.74 22.00
C TYR A 57 -0.57 -7.65 20.86
N ILE A 58 -1.02 -8.91 20.82
CA ILE A 58 -0.72 -9.83 19.72
C ILE A 58 -1.15 -9.21 18.38
N PHE A 59 -2.37 -8.69 18.31
CA PHE A 59 -2.88 -8.07 17.09
C PHE A 59 -2.30 -6.68 16.82
N HIS A 60 -1.81 -5.97 17.84
CA HIS A 60 -0.99 -4.78 17.62
C HIS A 60 0.32 -5.11 16.89
N TYR A 61 0.97 -6.24 17.21
CA TYR A 61 2.14 -6.70 16.45
C TYR A 61 1.77 -7.16 15.03
N PHE A 62 0.64 -7.86 14.88
CA PHE A 62 0.16 -8.26 13.56
C PHE A 62 -0.17 -7.04 12.68
N LEU A 63 -0.69 -5.97 13.27
CA LEU A 63 -0.90 -4.68 12.61
C LEU A 63 0.42 -4.09 12.10
N LEU A 64 1.49 -4.09 12.92
CA LEU A 64 2.80 -3.59 12.51
C LEU A 64 3.41 -4.38 11.34
N ILE A 65 3.31 -5.71 11.38
CA ILE A 65 3.79 -6.59 10.29
C ILE A 65 2.96 -6.35 9.01
N SER A 66 1.64 -6.23 9.14
CA SER A 66 0.73 -5.97 8.02
C SER A 66 0.98 -4.59 7.40
N TYR A 67 1.20 -3.57 8.24
CA TYR A 67 1.62 -2.25 7.81
C TYR A 67 2.95 -2.29 7.06
N ALA A 68 3.86 -3.18 7.44
CA ALA A 68 5.12 -3.34 6.74
C ALA A 68 5.02 -3.94 5.34
N LEU A 69 4.07 -4.84 5.14
CA LEU A 69 3.72 -5.39 3.84
C LEU A 69 3.02 -4.35 2.95
N PHE A 70 2.16 -3.53 3.55
CA PHE A 70 1.43 -2.45 2.86
C PHE A 70 2.32 -1.26 2.50
N GLY A 71 3.19 -0.83 3.42
CA GLY A 71 4.04 0.33 3.22
C GLY A 71 5.16 0.07 2.22
N ASN A 72 5.57 1.10 1.49
CA ASN A 72 6.72 1.11 0.57
C ASN A 72 8.01 1.60 1.25
N PHE A 73 8.03 1.76 2.57
CA PHE A 73 9.25 2.21 3.26
C PHE A 73 10.40 1.23 3.01
N LEU A 74 11.61 1.74 2.79
CA LEU A 74 12.80 0.97 2.40
C LEU A 74 12.75 0.34 0.99
N THR A 75 11.70 0.56 0.20
CA THR A 75 11.72 0.27 -1.24
C THR A 75 12.06 1.53 -2.02
N ARG A 76 12.61 1.36 -3.22
CA ARG A 76 12.88 2.49 -4.14
C ARG A 76 11.70 2.86 -5.01
N LEU A 77 10.85 1.87 -5.22
CA LEU A 77 9.69 1.96 -6.06
C LEU A 77 8.44 1.92 -5.20
N TYR A 78 7.44 2.68 -5.60
CA TYR A 78 6.10 2.64 -5.04
C TYR A 78 5.06 2.43 -6.12
N ILE A 79 3.94 1.85 -5.72
CA ILE A 79 2.78 1.66 -6.57
C ILE A 79 1.95 2.94 -6.54
N GLN A 80 1.63 3.46 -7.71
CA GLN A 80 0.72 4.58 -7.89
C GLN A 80 -0.55 4.12 -8.62
N LEU A 81 -1.69 4.27 -7.95
CA LEU A 81 -2.99 3.99 -8.54
C LEU A 81 -3.38 5.08 -9.56
N PRO A 82 -4.13 4.71 -10.63
CA PRO A 82 -4.68 5.66 -11.59
C PRO A 82 -5.66 6.60 -10.89
N LYS A 83 -5.78 7.84 -11.37
CA LYS A 83 -6.45 8.94 -10.65
C LYS A 83 -7.91 8.61 -10.32
N GLU A 84 -8.57 7.87 -11.20
CA GLU A 84 -9.98 7.48 -11.15
C GLU A 84 -10.25 6.34 -10.15
N ARG A 85 -9.19 5.65 -9.70
CA ARG A 85 -9.25 4.54 -8.74
C ARG A 85 -8.51 4.83 -7.43
N ARG A 86 -8.03 6.07 -7.24
CA ARG A 86 -7.43 6.47 -5.97
C ARG A 86 -8.49 6.45 -4.85
N PRO A 87 -8.05 6.29 -3.59
CA PRO A 87 -8.90 6.57 -2.43
C PRO A 87 -9.60 7.92 -2.60
N TYR A 88 -10.92 7.96 -2.33
CA TYR A 88 -11.74 9.17 -2.40
C TYR A 88 -11.87 9.83 -3.78
N SER A 89 -11.44 9.16 -4.85
CA SER A 89 -11.67 9.61 -6.22
C SER A 89 -13.16 9.55 -6.61
N PRO A 90 -13.60 10.28 -7.65
CA PRO A 90 -14.98 10.21 -8.14
C PRO A 90 -15.46 8.77 -8.40
N GLY A 91 -14.59 7.90 -8.90
CA GLY A 91 -14.91 6.50 -9.21
C GLY A 91 -15.11 5.59 -7.99
N SER A 92 -14.72 6.02 -6.78
CA SER A 92 -14.89 5.24 -5.54
C SER A 92 -15.88 5.84 -4.55
N ARG A 93 -16.47 7.02 -4.83
CA ARG A 93 -17.34 7.77 -3.89
C ARG A 93 -18.48 6.94 -3.30
N PHE A 94 -19.21 6.20 -4.15
CA PHE A 94 -20.33 5.39 -3.69
C PHE A 94 -19.87 4.31 -2.68
N SER A 95 -18.82 3.56 -3.03
CA SER A 95 -18.27 2.52 -2.17
C SER A 95 -17.67 3.09 -0.89
N VAL A 96 -17.02 4.27 -0.94
CA VAL A 96 -16.56 4.98 0.26
C VAL A 96 -17.72 5.31 1.18
N GLY A 97 -18.86 5.78 0.64
CA GLY A 97 -20.08 6.04 1.41
C GLY A 97 -20.62 4.79 2.11
N VAL A 98 -20.69 3.66 1.40
CA VAL A 98 -21.12 2.38 1.99
C VAL A 98 -20.16 1.92 3.10
N ILE A 99 -18.85 1.99 2.87
CA ILE A 99 -17.82 1.65 3.86
C ILE A 99 -17.95 2.56 5.10
N ALA A 100 -18.22 3.85 4.91
CA ALA A 100 -18.44 4.79 6.01
C ALA A 100 -19.64 4.41 6.87
N ILE A 101 -20.78 4.08 6.24
CA ILE A 101 -21.99 3.65 6.97
C ILE A 101 -21.71 2.41 7.82
N ILE A 102 -21.03 1.40 7.26
CA ILE A 102 -20.66 0.18 7.99
C ILE A 102 -19.79 0.51 9.21
N HIS A 103 -18.77 1.35 9.04
CA HIS A 103 -17.88 1.73 10.16
C HIS A 103 -18.59 2.58 11.21
N LEU A 104 -19.52 3.46 10.81
CA LEU A 104 -20.35 4.22 11.74
C LEU A 104 -21.22 3.29 12.59
N THR A 105 -21.86 2.28 11.99
CA THR A 105 -22.66 1.29 12.74
C THR A 105 -21.81 0.54 13.76
N ILE A 106 -20.62 0.05 13.37
CA ILE A 106 -19.70 -0.64 14.29
C ILE A 106 -19.19 0.31 15.39
N SER A 107 -18.92 1.57 15.05
CA SER A 107 -18.48 2.59 16.00
C SER A 107 -19.56 2.89 17.05
N THR A 108 -20.82 3.11 16.63
CA THR A 108 -21.96 3.30 17.55
C THR A 108 -22.13 2.10 18.48
N PHE A 109 -22.06 0.88 17.94
CA PHE A 109 -22.08 -0.34 18.75
C PHE A 109 -20.94 -0.37 19.77
N SER A 110 -19.72 0.00 19.37
CA SER A 110 -18.55 0.00 20.26
C SER A 110 -18.72 1.02 21.38
N VAL A 111 -19.17 2.24 21.07
CA VAL A 111 -19.42 3.32 22.04
C VAL A 111 -20.43 2.88 23.09
N TRP A 112 -21.49 2.17 22.69
CA TRP A 112 -22.51 1.67 23.62
C TRP A 112 -21.97 0.59 24.58
N ASN A 113 -21.04 -0.24 24.11
CA ASN A 113 -20.58 -1.41 24.85
C ASN A 113 -19.26 -1.18 25.61
N THR A 114 -18.66 0.01 25.54
CA THR A 114 -17.41 0.28 26.24
C THR A 114 -17.19 1.68 26.78
N ASN A 115 -16.63 1.74 27.99
CA ASN A 115 -16.13 2.99 28.56
C ASN A 115 -14.85 3.48 27.86
N HIS A 116 -14.19 2.61 27.07
CA HIS A 116 -13.01 2.94 26.28
C HIS A 116 -13.35 3.39 24.85
N TRP A 117 -14.49 4.05 24.67
CA TRP A 117 -15.04 4.43 23.37
C TRP A 117 -14.11 5.27 22.50
N ILE A 118 -13.21 6.08 23.10
CA ILE A 118 -12.22 6.88 22.36
C ILE A 118 -11.26 5.95 21.59
N VAL A 119 -10.76 4.89 22.24
CA VAL A 119 -9.85 3.92 21.63
C VAL A 119 -10.56 3.18 20.50
N CYS A 120 -11.79 2.73 20.73
CA CYS A 120 -12.62 2.09 19.71
C CYS A 120 -12.87 3.00 18.51
N SER A 121 -13.10 4.30 18.74
CA SER A 121 -13.35 5.29 17.68
C SER A 121 -12.11 5.52 16.82
N ILE A 122 -10.92 5.63 17.42
CA ILE A 122 -9.64 5.76 16.70
C ILE A 122 -9.36 4.50 15.86
N LEU A 123 -9.60 3.31 16.45
CA LEU A 123 -9.47 2.04 15.74
C LEU A 123 -10.43 1.97 14.56
N GLN A 124 -11.72 2.30 14.74
CA GLN A 124 -12.69 2.28 13.64
C GLN A 124 -12.36 3.29 12.54
N PHE A 125 -11.90 4.49 12.89
CA PHE A 125 -11.48 5.48 11.90
C PHE A 125 -10.27 4.98 11.08
N SER A 126 -9.32 4.32 11.73
CA SER A 126 -8.17 3.72 11.03
C SER A 126 -8.61 2.57 10.12
N SER A 127 -9.50 1.69 10.59
CA SER A 127 -10.09 0.62 9.78
C SER A 127 -10.82 1.17 8.55
N PHE A 128 -11.53 2.29 8.70
CA PHE A 128 -12.21 2.96 7.58
C PHE A 128 -11.22 3.33 6.48
N ILE A 129 -10.11 4.00 6.84
CA ILE A 129 -9.05 4.37 5.88
C ILE A 129 -8.50 3.11 5.19
N PHE A 130 -8.17 2.07 5.95
CA PHE A 130 -7.64 0.82 5.39
C PHE A 130 -8.66 0.14 4.45
N CYS A 131 -9.95 0.19 4.73
CA CYS A 131 -10.98 -0.38 3.86
C CYS A 131 -11.12 0.39 2.55
N VAL A 132 -11.02 1.72 2.59
CA VAL A 132 -11.04 2.55 1.37
C VAL A 132 -9.81 2.27 0.50
N ASP A 133 -8.63 2.17 1.11
CA ASP A 133 -7.40 1.81 0.42
C ASP A 133 -7.46 0.40 -0.15
N ALA A 134 -8.01 -0.56 0.62
CA ALA A 134 -8.24 -1.93 0.17
C ALA A 134 -9.16 -1.96 -1.05
N TYR A 135 -10.32 -1.31 -0.97
CA TYR A 135 -11.26 -1.21 -2.09
C TYR A 135 -10.58 -0.68 -3.35
N SER A 136 -9.80 0.40 -3.21
CA SER A 136 -9.03 1.00 -4.31
C SER A 136 -8.03 0.00 -4.91
N CYS A 137 -7.27 -0.73 -4.08
CA CYS A 137 -6.31 -1.73 -4.56
C CYS A 137 -6.99 -2.96 -5.20
N PHE A 138 -8.13 -3.41 -4.67
CA PHE A 138 -8.87 -4.58 -5.18
C PHE A 138 -9.58 -4.32 -6.50
N THR A 139 -10.01 -3.09 -6.73
CA THR A 139 -10.77 -2.71 -7.94
C THR A 139 -9.91 -2.10 -9.04
N THR A 140 -8.60 -1.96 -8.82
CA THR A 140 -7.68 -1.38 -9.81
C THR A 140 -7.13 -2.46 -10.77
N PRO A 141 -7.42 -2.38 -12.09
CA PRO A 141 -6.90 -3.33 -13.07
C PRO A 141 -5.46 -3.03 -13.52
N PHE A 142 -5.03 -1.77 -13.44
CA PHE A 142 -3.67 -1.35 -13.82
C PHE A 142 -3.14 -0.28 -12.87
N TYR A 143 -1.83 -0.29 -12.65
CA TYR A 143 -1.14 0.69 -11.79
C TYR A 143 0.19 1.08 -12.40
N LYS A 144 0.80 2.15 -11.88
CA LYS A 144 2.14 2.59 -12.27
C LYS A 144 3.14 2.22 -11.19
N LEU A 145 4.30 1.73 -11.59
CA LEU A 145 5.44 1.56 -10.70
C LEU A 145 6.34 2.78 -10.83
N CYS A 146 6.49 3.53 -9.74
CA CYS A 146 7.12 4.84 -9.75
C CYS A 146 8.31 4.88 -8.79
N GLU A 147 9.36 5.63 -9.15
CA GLU A 147 10.49 5.92 -8.28
C GLU A 147 10.14 6.96 -7.20
N HIS A 148 10.59 6.73 -5.97
CA HIS A 148 10.55 7.73 -4.92
C HIS A 148 11.44 8.94 -5.26
N ARG A 149 10.82 10.12 -5.45
CA ARG A 149 11.52 11.38 -5.70
C ARG A 149 11.25 12.37 -4.58
N GLU A 150 12.31 12.92 -4.01
CA GLU A 150 12.23 13.90 -2.91
C GLU A 150 11.89 15.31 -3.41
N TYR A 151 12.33 15.68 -4.62
CA TYR A 151 12.18 17.05 -5.13
C TYR A 151 11.33 17.10 -6.41
N LYS A 152 10.46 18.10 -6.48
CA LYS A 152 9.53 18.33 -7.60
C LYS A 152 10.24 18.55 -8.93
N ASP A 153 11.39 19.21 -8.92
CA ASP A 153 12.17 19.48 -10.14
C ASP A 153 12.67 18.18 -10.79
N TYR A 154 12.87 17.13 -10.00
CA TYR A 154 13.22 15.82 -10.52
C TYR A 154 12.06 15.13 -11.23
N MET A 155 10.79 15.52 -11.04
CA MET A 155 9.65 14.92 -11.74
C MET A 155 9.69 15.15 -13.26
N ARG A 156 10.36 16.21 -13.72
CA ARG A 156 10.52 16.52 -15.15
C ARG A 156 11.68 15.76 -15.81
N ILE A 157 12.57 15.16 -15.01
CA ILE A 157 13.72 14.40 -15.51
C ILE A 157 13.25 12.98 -15.84
N ARG A 158 13.73 12.40 -16.95
CA ARG A 158 13.38 11.01 -17.30
C ARG A 158 13.80 10.03 -16.19
N PRO A 159 12.99 8.99 -15.90
CA PRO A 159 11.64 8.78 -16.42
C PRO A 159 10.65 9.86 -15.94
N VAL A 160 9.83 10.38 -16.85
CA VAL A 160 8.91 11.50 -16.56
C VAL A 160 7.92 11.06 -15.48
N ASP A 161 7.67 11.94 -14.50
CA ASP A 161 6.88 11.67 -13.30
C ASP A 161 7.40 10.50 -12.44
N GLY A 162 8.63 10.04 -12.67
CA GLY A 162 9.20 8.88 -11.99
C GLY A 162 8.63 7.54 -12.44
N VAL A 163 7.83 7.49 -13.51
CA VAL A 163 7.15 6.26 -13.95
C VAL A 163 8.14 5.32 -14.62
N ILE A 164 8.44 4.19 -13.97
CA ILE A 164 9.36 3.18 -14.50
C ILE A 164 8.63 2.27 -15.50
N CYS A 165 7.46 1.78 -15.12
CA CYS A 165 6.62 0.95 -15.98
C CYS A 165 5.14 1.05 -15.60
N ASN A 166 4.27 0.75 -16.57
CA ASN A 166 2.85 0.54 -16.32
C ASN A 166 2.61 -0.97 -16.17
N VAL A 167 1.85 -1.35 -15.15
CA VAL A 167 1.63 -2.75 -14.79
C VAL A 167 0.14 -3.07 -14.82
N VAL A 168 -0.22 -4.20 -15.44
CA VAL A 168 -1.59 -4.74 -15.49
C VAL A 168 -1.71 -5.93 -14.54
N VAL A 169 -2.79 -5.96 -13.78
CA VAL A 169 -3.20 -7.12 -12.99
C VAL A 169 -4.08 -8.01 -13.85
N ARG A 170 -3.47 -9.02 -14.48
CA ARG A 170 -4.11 -9.96 -15.43
C ARG A 170 -5.52 -10.40 -15.01
N ARG A 171 -5.65 -10.91 -13.77
CA ARG A 171 -6.92 -11.44 -13.22
C ARG A 171 -8.08 -10.44 -13.15
N ILE A 172 -7.79 -9.15 -13.05
CA ILE A 172 -8.81 -8.09 -13.00
C ILE A 172 -9.08 -7.58 -14.41
N TYR A 173 -8.01 -7.41 -15.20
CA TYR A 173 -8.09 -6.95 -16.57
C TYR A 173 -8.95 -7.89 -17.44
N GLU A 174 -8.69 -9.20 -17.40
CA GLU A 174 -9.44 -10.22 -18.17
C GLU A 174 -10.93 -10.28 -17.80
N LYS A 175 -11.30 -9.85 -16.58
CA LYS A 175 -12.70 -9.79 -16.15
C LYS A 175 -13.41 -8.50 -16.57
N THR A 176 -12.66 -7.52 -17.05
CA THR A 176 -13.22 -6.24 -17.47
C THR A 176 -13.43 -6.35 -18.98
N GLU A 177 -14.63 -6.79 -19.39
CA GLU A 177 -15.00 -7.12 -20.80
C GLU A 177 -14.81 -5.97 -21.80
N ASP A 178 -14.52 -4.76 -21.33
CA ASP A 178 -14.50 -3.51 -22.09
C ASP A 178 -13.08 -2.94 -22.35
N ILE A 179 -12.03 -3.65 -21.95
CA ILE A 179 -10.65 -3.23 -22.18
C ILE A 179 -10.06 -4.17 -23.23
N GLY A 180 -9.85 -3.65 -24.45
CA GLY A 180 -9.31 -4.40 -25.60
C GLY A 180 -7.90 -4.96 -25.36
N ASP A 181 -7.05 -5.04 -26.39
CA ASP A 181 -5.70 -5.58 -26.19
C ASP A 181 -4.88 -4.74 -25.21
N VAL A 182 -4.08 -5.42 -24.37
CA VAL A 182 -3.15 -4.76 -23.43
C VAL A 182 -2.19 -3.89 -24.23
N PRO A 183 -2.10 -2.57 -23.95
CA PRO A 183 -1.22 -1.70 -24.71
C PRO A 183 0.24 -2.16 -24.63
N ALA A 184 0.98 -2.03 -25.73
CA ALA A 184 2.34 -2.57 -25.87
C ALA A 184 3.36 -2.05 -24.82
N ASN A 185 3.04 -0.96 -24.12
CA ASN A 185 3.88 -0.34 -23.08
C ASN A 185 3.52 -0.78 -21.65
N PHE A 186 2.70 -1.82 -21.49
CA PHE A 186 2.34 -2.41 -20.19
C PHE A 186 2.99 -3.77 -20.01
N GLN A 187 3.32 -4.10 -18.76
CA GLN A 187 3.78 -5.41 -18.33
C GLN A 187 2.74 -6.03 -17.40
N PHE A 188 2.67 -7.36 -17.33
CA PHE A 188 1.79 -8.02 -16.36
C PHE A 188 2.47 -8.11 -14.98
N ASP A 189 1.72 -7.99 -13.89
CA ASP A 189 2.22 -8.01 -12.49
C ASP A 189 3.01 -9.30 -12.14
N ASP A 190 2.67 -10.42 -12.79
CA ASP A 190 3.35 -11.71 -12.67
C ASP A 190 4.69 -11.77 -13.43
N ASP A 191 4.86 -10.97 -14.49
CA ASP A 191 6.04 -10.97 -15.38
C ASP A 191 6.64 -9.56 -15.57
N VAL A 192 6.82 -8.85 -14.44
CA VAL A 192 7.45 -7.52 -14.45
C VAL A 192 8.96 -7.67 -14.60
N GLN A 193 9.49 -7.21 -15.74
CA GLN A 193 10.92 -7.16 -16.05
C GLN A 193 11.46 -5.75 -15.77
N LEU A 194 12.31 -5.65 -14.75
CA LEU A 194 12.98 -4.41 -14.35
C LEU A 194 14.48 -4.52 -14.58
N GLU A 195 15.11 -3.41 -14.98
CA GLU A 195 16.56 -3.35 -15.08
C GLU A 195 17.21 -3.62 -13.71
N PRO A 196 18.37 -4.31 -13.66
CA PRO A 196 19.06 -4.62 -12.40
C PRO A 196 19.33 -3.41 -11.51
N PHE A 197 19.48 -2.23 -12.11
CA PHE A 197 19.61 -0.95 -11.40
C PHE A 197 18.44 -0.68 -10.43
N TRP A 198 17.20 -1.00 -10.82
CA TRP A 198 16.01 -0.79 -10.01
C TRP A 198 15.83 -1.85 -8.91
N ILE A 199 16.48 -3.00 -9.07
CA ILE A 199 16.43 -4.15 -8.14
C ILE A 199 17.66 -4.16 -7.20
N GLY A 200 18.75 -3.47 -7.57
CA GLY A 200 20.05 -3.56 -6.90
C GLY A 200 20.22 -2.70 -5.65
N ASP A 201 21.41 -2.76 -5.06
CA ASP A 201 21.77 -2.20 -3.76
C ASP A 201 22.08 -0.70 -3.88
N LYS A 202 22.23 0.04 -2.77
CA LYS A 202 22.44 1.51 -2.80
C LYS A 202 23.64 1.91 -3.68
N LEU A 203 24.66 1.06 -3.75
CA LEU A 203 25.83 1.25 -4.59
C LEU A 203 25.51 1.07 -6.09
N THR A 204 24.78 0.01 -6.45
CA THR A 204 24.31 -0.23 -7.82
C THR A 204 23.44 0.92 -8.33
N TYR A 205 22.66 1.54 -7.44
CA TYR A 205 21.90 2.74 -7.74
C TYR A 205 22.78 3.96 -7.95
N LEU A 206 23.74 4.24 -7.07
CA LEU A 206 24.59 5.41 -7.24
C LEU A 206 25.40 5.33 -8.53
N ILE A 207 25.87 4.13 -8.89
CA ILE A 207 26.57 3.87 -10.15
C ILE A 207 25.63 4.01 -11.34
N GLY A 208 24.49 3.30 -11.34
CA GLY A 208 23.53 3.35 -12.44
C GLY A 208 22.88 4.72 -12.64
N HIS A 209 22.62 5.47 -11.56
CA HIS A 209 22.14 6.84 -11.64
C HIS A 209 23.22 7.77 -12.20
N ARG A 210 24.52 7.52 -11.93
CA ARG A 210 25.61 8.27 -12.56
C ARG A 210 25.66 7.99 -14.05
N GLU A 211 25.66 6.72 -14.45
CA GLU A 211 25.70 6.29 -15.84
C GLU A 211 24.47 6.77 -16.63
N PHE A 212 23.27 6.64 -16.07
CA PHE A 212 22.04 7.16 -16.66
C PHE A 212 22.13 8.67 -16.88
N ARG A 213 22.63 9.42 -15.89
CA ARG A 213 22.80 10.88 -16.00
C ARG A 213 23.83 11.24 -17.08
N THR A 214 24.88 10.44 -17.26
CA THR A 214 25.88 10.61 -18.32
C THR A 214 25.28 10.33 -19.70
N ARG A 215 24.58 9.20 -19.88
CA ARG A 215 23.89 8.86 -21.14
C ARG A 215 22.85 9.90 -21.54
N MET A 216 22.11 10.45 -20.57
CA MET A 216 21.14 11.51 -20.81
C MET A 216 21.80 12.83 -21.25
N ARG A 217 22.98 13.17 -20.70
CA ARG A 217 23.77 14.33 -21.16
C ARG A 217 24.30 14.12 -22.58
N GLU A 218 24.75 12.91 -22.90
CA GLU A 218 25.21 12.56 -24.25
C GLU A 218 24.07 12.60 -25.28
N ALA A 219 22.88 12.10 -24.92
CA ALA A 219 21.69 12.14 -25.78
C ALA A 219 21.18 13.57 -26.01
N ALA A 220 21.22 14.42 -24.98
CA ALA A 220 20.88 15.85 -25.10
C ALA A 220 21.92 16.64 -25.91
N GLY A 221 23.20 16.27 -25.82
CA GLY A 221 24.27 16.87 -26.64
C GLY A 221 24.21 16.49 -28.12
N LYS A 222 23.63 15.33 -28.46
CA LYS A 222 23.43 14.86 -29.85
C LYS A 222 22.21 15.47 -30.54
N THR A 223 21.26 16.05 -29.80
CA THR A 223 20.07 16.72 -30.37
C THR A 223 20.30 18.20 -30.70
N LEU A 224 21.49 18.73 -30.38
CA LEU A 224 21.90 20.12 -30.61
C LEU A 224 22.97 20.25 -31.71
N LYS A 225 23.17 19.22 -32.55
CA LYS A 225 24.03 19.26 -33.74
C LYS A 225 23.23 19.08 -35.00
#